data_AF-A0A1N7KPX0-F1
#
_entry.id   AF-A0A1N7KPX0-F1
#
_cell.length_a   1.000
_cell.length_b   1.000
_cell.length_c   1.000
_cell.angle_alpha   90.00
_cell.angle_beta   90.00
_cell.angle_gamma   90.00
#
_symmetry.space_group_name_H-M   'P 1'
#
loop_
_entity.id
_entity.type
_entity.pdbx_description
1 polymer ?
#
loop_
_entity_poly.entity_id
_entity_poly.type
_entity_poly.pdbx_seq_one_letter_code
_entity_poly.pdbx_strand_id
1 'polypeptide(L)'
;MKNILLLLTFFVTSFTFAQEFTPPPPPKIEIAADKKVLVDELIKVTNFENYVYNYCKSIISQYAQQNKWDDSKTQQILENSNFKYFNQMLYYTFKDDSKEDLKDLIKSFKQINQKRKPDQFLIPNNFQIQKDLIEFTINVMQGQYILSKKK
;
A
#
# COMPACT_ATOMS: atom_id res chain seq x y z
N MET A 1 -60.64 17.36 24.57
CA MET A 1 -59.96 18.02 23.44
C MET A 1 -58.75 18.77 23.96
N LYS A 2 -57.59 18.69 23.26
CA LYS A 2 -56.32 19.41 23.54
C LYS A 2 -55.65 19.01 24.87
N ASN A 3 -54.49 18.37 24.97
CA ASN A 3 -53.29 18.37 24.14
C ASN A 3 -52.56 17.03 24.36
N ILE A 4 -52.69 16.08 23.43
CA ILE A 4 -51.81 14.91 23.34
C ILE A 4 -50.84 15.22 22.21
N LEU A 5 -49.79 15.98 22.52
CA LEU A 5 -48.72 16.29 21.56
C LEU A 5 -47.39 16.42 22.30
N LEU A 6 -47.03 15.38 23.04
CA LEU A 6 -45.73 15.29 23.72
C LEU A 6 -45.29 13.84 23.81
N LEU A 7 -45.28 13.18 22.65
CA LEU A 7 -44.72 11.85 22.44
C LEU A 7 -44.19 11.78 21.00
N LEU A 8 -43.33 12.74 20.65
CA LEU A 8 -42.42 12.61 19.51
C LEU A 8 -41.00 12.46 20.06
N THR A 9 -40.82 11.37 20.79
CA THR A 9 -39.54 10.83 21.21
C THR A 9 -38.70 10.48 19.99
N PHE A 10 -37.68 11.31 19.73
CA PHE A 10 -36.29 10.86 19.50
C PHE A 10 -36.12 9.63 18.59
N PHE A 11 -36.61 9.68 17.35
CA PHE A 11 -35.94 8.95 16.26
C PHE A 11 -34.85 9.85 15.68
N VAL A 12 -33.79 10.05 16.46
CA VAL A 12 -32.51 10.43 15.87
C VAL A 12 -32.10 9.21 15.06
N THR A 13 -32.41 9.24 13.77
CA THR A 13 -31.83 8.30 12.82
C THR A 13 -30.33 8.51 12.86
N SER A 14 -29.64 7.73 13.68
CA SER A 14 -28.23 7.46 13.51
C SER A 14 -28.09 6.71 12.19
N PHE A 15 -28.17 7.44 11.08
CA PHE A 15 -27.51 7.04 9.85
C PHE A 15 -26.03 7.14 10.17
N THR A 16 -25.51 6.09 10.81
CA THR A 16 -24.11 5.76 10.65
C THR A 16 -23.93 5.57 9.16
N PHE A 17 -23.35 6.58 8.51
CA PHE A 17 -22.69 6.38 7.24
C PHE A 17 -21.66 5.30 7.48
N ALA A 18 -22.04 4.04 7.26
CA ALA A 18 -21.10 3.05 6.78
C ALA A 18 -20.72 3.52 5.37
N GLN A 19 -19.90 4.57 5.28
CA GLN A 19 -19.07 4.74 4.11
C GLN A 19 -18.28 3.45 4.04
N GLU A 20 -18.64 2.58 3.10
CA GLU A 20 -17.68 1.61 2.59
C GLU A 20 -16.47 2.45 2.19
N PHE A 21 -15.45 2.43 3.03
CA PHE A 21 -14.17 3.04 2.73
C PHE A 21 -13.57 2.23 1.60
N THR A 22 -14.01 2.50 0.38
CA THR A 22 -13.27 2.11 -0.80
C THR A 22 -12.00 2.94 -0.75
N PRO A 23 -10.82 2.32 -0.66
CA PRO A 23 -9.55 3.01 -0.80
C PRO A 23 -9.64 3.92 -2.03
N PRO A 24 -9.29 5.23 -1.95
CA PRO A 24 -9.15 5.99 -3.17
C PRO A 24 -8.17 5.19 -4.05
N PRO A 25 -8.56 4.79 -5.26
CA PRO A 25 -7.69 4.00 -6.11
C PRO A 25 -6.41 4.82 -6.28
N PRO A 26 -5.22 4.17 -6.18
CA PRO A 26 -3.98 4.89 -6.41
C PRO A 26 -4.09 5.60 -7.76
N PRO A 27 -3.67 6.88 -7.85
CA PRO A 27 -3.79 7.65 -9.08
C PRO A 27 -3.21 6.83 -10.22
N LYS A 28 -4.00 6.63 -11.28
CA LYS A 28 -3.53 5.89 -12.46
C LYS A 28 -2.42 6.71 -13.09
N ILE A 29 -1.19 6.23 -12.97
CA ILE A 29 -0.05 6.85 -13.62
C ILE A 29 -0.09 6.46 -15.10
N GLU A 30 -0.06 7.45 -15.98
CA GLU A 30 0.20 7.21 -17.39
C GLU A 30 1.70 6.93 -17.58
N ILE A 31 2.01 5.68 -17.93
CA ILE A 31 3.36 5.23 -18.30
C ILE A 31 3.27 4.50 -19.64
N ALA A 32 4.24 4.74 -20.52
CA ALA A 32 4.32 4.03 -21.79
C ALA A 32 4.39 2.50 -21.55
N ALA A 33 3.65 1.72 -22.34
CA ALA A 33 3.48 0.29 -22.11
C ALA A 33 4.80 -0.49 -22.07
N ASP A 34 5.75 -0.10 -22.91
CA ASP A 34 7.10 -0.67 -22.95
C ASP A 34 7.94 -0.34 -21.70
N LYS A 35 7.86 0.90 -21.19
CA LYS A 35 8.48 1.27 -19.91
C LYS A 35 7.84 0.54 -18.74
N LYS A 36 6.52 0.35 -18.75
CA LYS A 36 5.82 -0.43 -17.72
C LYS A 36 6.38 -1.84 -17.62
N VAL A 37 6.62 -2.51 -18.75
CA VAL A 37 7.22 -3.85 -18.79
C VAL A 37 8.62 -3.86 -18.15
N LEU A 38 9.44 -2.82 -18.39
CA LEU A 38 10.75 -2.68 -17.76
C LEU A 38 10.64 -2.49 -16.25
N VAL A 39 9.73 -1.63 -15.77
CA VAL A 39 9.51 -1.46 -14.33
C VAL A 39 9.00 -2.74 -13.69
N ASP A 40 8.12 -3.49 -14.35
CA ASP A 40 7.66 -4.80 -13.89
C ASP A 40 8.81 -5.83 -13.80
N GLU A 41 9.78 -5.79 -14.71
CA GLU A 41 11.00 -6.60 -14.61
C GLU A 41 11.89 -6.14 -13.46
N LEU A 42 12.07 -4.83 -13.27
CA LEU A 42 12.83 -4.27 -12.15
C LEU A 42 12.26 -4.72 -10.80
N ILE A 43 10.92 -4.67 -10.65
CA ILE A 43 10.21 -5.16 -9.46
C ILE A 43 10.55 -6.64 -9.18
N LYS A 44 10.58 -7.47 -10.22
CA LYS A 44 10.88 -8.90 -10.10
C LYS A 44 12.33 -9.16 -9.70
N VAL A 45 13.30 -8.58 -10.41
CA VAL A 45 14.74 -8.85 -10.15
C VAL A 45 15.23 -8.28 -8.81
N THR A 46 14.45 -7.38 -8.21
CA THR A 46 14.73 -6.77 -6.91
C THR A 46 13.86 -7.35 -5.79
N ASN A 47 12.92 -8.24 -6.11
CA ASN A 47 11.93 -8.77 -5.17
C ASN A 47 11.22 -7.64 -4.39
N PHE A 48 10.89 -6.56 -5.09
CA PHE A 48 10.44 -5.30 -4.49
C PHE A 48 9.13 -5.48 -3.70
N GLU A 49 8.24 -6.35 -4.18
CA GLU A 49 6.99 -6.70 -3.50
C GLU A 49 7.24 -7.24 -2.09
N ASN A 50 8.17 -8.19 -1.94
CA ASN A 50 8.53 -8.73 -0.63
C ASN A 50 9.19 -7.66 0.26
N TYR A 51 9.99 -6.77 -0.34
CA TYR A 51 10.56 -5.65 0.40
C TYR A 51 9.47 -4.72 0.98
N VAL A 52 8.48 -4.31 0.17
CA VAL A 52 7.35 -3.48 0.62
C VAL A 52 6.58 -4.19 1.73
N TYR A 53 6.25 -5.47 1.55
CA TYR A 53 5.55 -6.25 2.56
C TYR A 53 6.32 -6.27 3.90
N ASN A 54 7.62 -6.57 3.86
CA ASN A 54 8.45 -6.64 5.06
C ASN A 54 8.62 -5.27 5.74
N TYR A 55 8.72 -4.20 4.94
CA TYR A 55 8.74 -2.83 5.44
C TYR A 55 7.45 -2.52 6.21
N CYS A 56 6.28 -2.70 5.58
CA CYS A 56 4.99 -2.48 6.22
C CYS A 56 4.85 -3.36 7.46
N LYS A 57 5.22 -4.65 7.38
CA LYS A 57 5.16 -5.58 8.50
C LYS A 57 5.95 -5.11 9.70
N SER A 58 7.18 -4.64 9.48
CA SER A 58 8.04 -4.14 10.56
C SER A 58 7.41 -2.95 11.28
N ILE A 59 6.94 -1.95 10.53
CA ILE A 59 6.37 -0.72 11.09
C ILE A 59 5.03 -1.01 11.77
N ILE A 60 4.14 -1.76 11.13
CA ILE A 60 2.82 -2.10 11.66
C ILE A 60 2.96 -2.92 12.94
N SER A 61 3.88 -3.89 12.99
CA SER A 61 4.09 -4.72 14.19
C SER A 61 4.62 -3.89 15.37
N GLN A 62 5.55 -2.97 15.12
CA GLN A 62 6.06 -2.05 16.15
C GLN A 62 4.94 -1.13 16.67
N TYR A 63 4.14 -0.56 15.77
CA TYR A 63 3.01 0.29 16.13
C TYR A 63 1.93 -0.47 16.92
N ALA A 64 1.61 -1.69 16.49
CA ALA A 64 0.66 -2.58 17.15
C ALA A 64 1.09 -2.88 18.60
N GLN A 65 2.38 -3.18 18.81
CA GLN A 65 2.95 -3.41 20.14
C GLN A 65 2.82 -2.16 21.03
N GLN A 66 3.18 -0.99 20.50
CA GLN A 66 3.10 0.29 21.24
C GLN A 66 1.66 0.67 21.61
N ASN A 67 0.70 0.34 20.74
CA ASN A 67 -0.72 0.67 20.91
C ASN A 67 -1.57 -0.48 21.46
N LYS A 68 -0.93 -1.58 21.89
CA LYS A 68 -1.58 -2.77 22.48
C LYS A 68 -2.71 -3.32 21.61
N TRP A 69 -2.51 -3.39 20.29
CA TRP A 69 -3.46 -4.07 19.41
C TRP A 69 -3.43 -5.57 19.68
N ASP A 70 -4.57 -6.24 19.54
CA ASP A 70 -4.60 -7.69 19.52
C ASP A 70 -4.07 -8.25 18.19
N ASP A 71 -3.75 -9.54 18.19
CA ASP A 71 -3.18 -10.24 17.04
C ASP A 71 -4.15 -10.22 15.84
N SER A 72 -5.46 -10.28 16.10
CA SER A 72 -6.48 -10.29 15.04
C SER A 72 -6.50 -8.97 14.28
N LYS A 73 -6.50 -7.84 15.00
CA LYS A 73 -6.45 -6.49 14.42
C LYS A 73 -5.14 -6.27 13.67
N THR A 74 -4.02 -6.71 14.24
CA THR A 74 -2.70 -6.57 13.62
C THR A 74 -2.65 -7.34 12.30
N GLN A 75 -3.11 -8.60 12.31
CA GLN A 75 -3.18 -9.44 11.11
C GLN A 75 -4.11 -8.86 10.05
N GLN A 76 -5.29 -8.37 10.43
CA GLN A 76 -6.22 -7.73 9.50
C GLN A 76 -5.61 -6.50 8.80
N ILE A 77 -4.84 -5.70 9.52
CA ILE A 77 -4.19 -4.51 8.95
C ILE A 77 -3.03 -4.90 8.04
N LEU A 78 -2.24 -5.93 8.41
CA LEU A 78 -1.20 -6.49 7.55
C LEU A 78 -1.75 -7.06 6.24
N GLU A 79 -2.94 -7.66 6.24
CA GLU A 79 -3.57 -8.17 5.01
C GLU A 79 -3.88 -7.04 4.00
N ASN A 80 -3.99 -5.80 4.47
CA ASN A 80 -4.25 -4.63 3.64
C ASN A 80 -2.97 -4.02 3.04
N SER A 81 -1.75 -4.44 3.45
CA SER A 81 -0.47 -3.97 2.86
C SER A 81 -0.14 -4.63 1.52
N ASN A 82 -1.15 -4.78 0.65
CA ASN A 82 -1.00 -5.46 -0.63
C ASN A 82 -0.23 -4.59 -1.64
N PHE A 83 0.83 -5.14 -2.22
CA PHE A 83 1.71 -4.45 -3.16
C PHE A 83 0.99 -3.91 -4.41
N LYS A 84 -0.16 -4.50 -4.80
CA LYS A 84 -0.99 -3.99 -5.91
C LYS A 84 -1.46 -2.54 -5.71
N TYR A 85 -1.47 -2.06 -4.47
CA TYR A 85 -1.82 -0.68 -4.13
C TYR A 85 -0.60 0.26 -4.12
N PHE A 86 0.61 -0.30 -4.07
CA PHE A 86 1.87 0.45 -4.05
C PHE A 86 2.52 0.56 -5.44
N ASN A 87 2.32 -0.43 -6.33
CA ASN A 87 3.05 -0.52 -7.60
C ASN A 87 2.93 0.74 -8.51
N GLN A 88 1.83 1.49 -8.42
CA GLN A 88 1.67 2.77 -9.12
C GLN A 88 2.74 3.80 -8.73
N MET A 89 3.19 3.81 -7.47
CA MET A 89 4.25 4.71 -7.00
C MET A 89 5.59 4.39 -7.67
N LEU A 90 5.86 3.11 -7.96
CA LEU A 90 7.04 2.70 -8.71
C LEU A 90 6.94 3.10 -10.19
N TYR A 91 5.77 2.92 -10.81
CA TYR A 91 5.56 3.42 -12.17
C TYR A 91 5.75 4.94 -12.23
N TYR A 92 5.25 5.68 -11.25
CA TYR A 92 5.47 7.12 -11.15
C TYR A 92 6.94 7.47 -11.03
N THR A 93 7.66 6.80 -10.13
CA THR A 93 9.08 7.06 -9.86
C THR A 93 9.94 6.87 -11.11
N PHE A 94 9.64 5.86 -11.92
CA PHE A 94 10.47 5.46 -13.06
C PHE A 94 9.93 5.91 -14.43
N LYS A 95 8.81 6.67 -14.48
CA LYS A 95 8.18 7.06 -15.75
C LYS A 95 9.07 7.95 -16.62
N ASP A 96 9.90 8.78 -15.98
CA ASP A 96 10.73 9.80 -16.63
C ASP A 96 12.11 9.26 -17.03
N ASP A 97 12.53 8.09 -16.54
CA ASP A 97 13.78 7.44 -16.90
C ASP A 97 13.80 7.00 -18.38
N SER A 98 14.95 7.05 -19.02
CA SER A 98 15.09 6.49 -20.37
C SER A 98 14.98 4.96 -20.35
N LYS A 99 14.65 4.35 -21.49
CA LYS A 99 14.57 2.88 -21.58
C LYS A 99 15.94 2.25 -21.37
N GLU A 100 16.97 2.91 -21.86
CA GLU A 100 18.37 2.52 -21.74
C GLU A 100 18.79 2.51 -20.28
N ASP A 101 18.50 3.58 -19.53
CA ASP A 101 18.78 3.66 -18.09
C ASP A 101 18.04 2.57 -17.31
N LEU A 102 16.76 2.33 -17.61
CA LEU A 102 16.01 1.25 -16.97
C LEU A 102 16.60 -0.13 -17.25
N LYS A 103 17.04 -0.40 -18.49
CA LYS A 103 17.69 -1.67 -18.84
C LYS A 103 19.02 -1.85 -18.11
N ASP A 104 19.83 -0.80 -18.02
CA ASP A 104 21.11 -0.85 -17.32
C ASP A 104 20.91 -1.03 -15.81
N LEU A 105 19.88 -0.40 -15.24
CA LEU A 105 19.47 -0.57 -13.85
C LEU A 105 19.04 -2.02 -13.57
N ILE A 106 18.16 -2.58 -14.39
CA ILE A 106 17.69 -3.97 -14.29
C ILE A 106 18.86 -4.95 -14.38
N LYS A 107 19.75 -4.75 -15.37
CA LYS A 107 20.94 -5.59 -15.57
C LYS A 107 21.83 -5.56 -14.32
N SER A 108 22.06 -4.38 -13.76
CA SER A 108 22.88 -4.21 -12.56
C SER A 108 22.28 -4.92 -11.35
N PHE A 109 20.99 -4.70 -11.07
CA PHE A 109 20.32 -5.38 -9.96
C PHE A 109 20.27 -6.90 -10.15
N LYS A 110 19.98 -7.38 -11.36
CA LYS A 110 19.99 -8.82 -11.67
C LYS A 110 21.38 -9.43 -11.39
N GLN A 111 22.45 -8.77 -11.82
CA GLN A 111 23.82 -9.23 -11.61
C GLN A 111 24.25 -9.22 -10.14
N ILE A 112 23.78 -8.25 -9.37
CA ILE A 112 24.13 -8.14 -7.94
C ILE A 112 23.27 -9.09 -7.09
N ASN A 113 21.97 -9.21 -7.39
CA ASN A 113 21.02 -10.00 -6.62
C ASN A 113 21.07 -11.49 -6.91
N GLN A 114 21.57 -11.93 -8.08
CA GLN A 114 21.73 -13.37 -8.37
C GLN A 114 22.62 -14.11 -7.35
N LYS A 115 23.51 -13.38 -6.65
CA LYS A 115 24.43 -13.93 -5.64
C LYS A 115 23.89 -13.82 -4.21
N ARG A 116 22.70 -13.24 -4.04
CA ARG A 116 22.11 -12.89 -2.74
C ARG A 116 20.93 -13.82 -2.45
N LYS A 117 20.62 -13.97 -1.17
CA LYS A 117 19.34 -14.57 -0.77
C LYS A 117 18.22 -13.53 -0.90
N PRO A 118 16.95 -13.92 -1.13
CA PRO A 118 15.85 -12.98 -1.35
C PRO A 118 15.65 -11.91 -0.26
N ASP A 119 15.99 -12.23 1.00
CA ASP A 119 15.97 -11.32 2.16
C ASP A 119 17.12 -10.30 2.17
N GLN A 120 18.12 -10.49 1.31
CA GLN A 120 19.31 -9.66 1.19
C GLN A 120 19.40 -8.92 -0.15
N PHE A 121 18.34 -9.00 -0.98
CA PHE A 121 18.31 -8.32 -2.27
C PHE A 121 18.49 -6.83 -2.08
N LEU A 122 19.34 -6.25 -2.91
CA LEU A 122 19.39 -4.81 -3.05
C LEU A 122 18.17 -4.35 -3.84
N ILE A 123 17.67 -3.19 -3.45
CA ILE A 123 16.51 -2.54 -4.03
C ILE A 123 16.89 -1.14 -4.54
N PRO A 124 16.28 -0.67 -5.64
CA PRO A 124 16.28 0.73 -5.99
C PRO A 124 15.69 1.52 -4.82
N ASN A 125 16.45 2.51 -4.34
CA ASN A 125 16.01 3.33 -3.22
C ASN A 125 16.40 4.77 -3.51
N ASN A 126 15.41 5.65 -3.47
CA ASN A 126 15.59 7.10 -3.55
C ASN A 126 14.64 7.77 -2.55
N PHE A 127 14.75 9.09 -2.42
CA PHE A 127 13.92 9.84 -1.47
C PHE A 127 12.41 9.66 -1.71
N GLN A 128 11.99 9.64 -2.98
CA GLN A 128 10.58 9.50 -3.35
C GLN A 128 10.00 8.14 -2.94
N ILE A 129 10.72 7.05 -3.24
CA ILE A 129 10.35 5.68 -2.83
C ILE A 129 10.19 5.59 -1.31
N GLN A 130 11.11 6.19 -0.54
CA GLN A 130 11.02 6.16 0.93
C GLN A 130 9.79 6.90 1.44
N LYS A 131 9.52 8.09 0.90
CA LYS A 131 8.33 8.87 1.23
C LYS A 131 7.07 8.07 0.93
N ASP A 132 6.99 7.48 -0.26
CA ASP A 132 5.85 6.69 -0.72
C ASP A 132 5.62 5.45 0.16
N LEU A 133 6.68 4.77 0.60
CA LEU A 133 6.60 3.64 1.54
C LEU A 133 6.03 4.04 2.90
N ILE A 134 6.49 5.17 3.44
CA ILE A 134 6.01 5.71 4.71
C ILE A 134 4.52 6.06 4.59
N GLU A 135 4.16 6.84 3.56
CA GLU A 135 2.79 7.26 3.31
C GLU A 135 1.86 6.06 3.09
N PHE A 136 2.27 5.11 2.26
CA PHE A 136 1.52 3.87 2.04
C PHE A 136 1.28 3.12 3.34
N THR A 137 2.32 2.95 4.17
CA THR A 137 2.22 2.24 5.45
C THR A 137 1.29 2.96 6.44
N ILE A 138 1.35 4.29 6.51
CA ILE A 138 0.43 5.09 7.33
C ILE A 138 -1.02 4.89 6.85
N ASN A 139 -1.25 4.96 5.55
CA ASN A 139 -2.58 4.78 4.97
C ASN A 139 -3.14 3.36 5.22
N VAL A 140 -2.28 2.33 5.16
CA VAL A 140 -2.63 0.95 5.57
C VAL A 140 -3.06 0.90 7.03
N MET A 141 -2.29 1.48 7.95
CA MET A 141 -2.61 1.50 9.38
C MET A 141 -3.91 2.26 9.69
N GLN A 142 -4.22 3.29 8.91
CA GLN A 142 -5.47 4.06 9.03
C GLN A 142 -6.68 3.33 8.41
N GLY A 143 -6.50 2.13 7.87
CA GLY A 143 -7.58 1.36 7.26
C GLY A 143 -8.00 1.88 5.89
N GLN A 144 -7.18 2.72 5.24
CA GLN A 144 -7.51 3.23 3.92
C GLN A 144 -7.48 2.15 2.83
N TYR A 145 -6.93 0.95 3.11
CA TYR A 145 -6.86 -0.18 2.16
C TYR A 145 -7.72 -1.38 2.56
N ILE A 146 -8.72 -1.20 3.44
CA ILE A 146 -9.57 -2.31 3.92
C ILE A 146 -10.26 -2.99 2.73
N LEU A 147 -9.85 -4.23 2.45
CA LEU A 147 -10.58 -5.12 1.56
C LEU A 147 -11.88 -5.51 2.27
N SER A 148 -13.04 -5.00 1.81
CA SER A 148 -14.31 -5.52 2.30
C SER A 148 -14.36 -7.01 1.97
N LYS A 149 -14.45 -7.87 3.00
CA LYS A 149 -14.86 -9.26 2.79
C LYS A 149 -16.28 -9.18 2.23
N LYS A 150 -16.45 -9.42 0.93
CA LYS A 150 -17.77 -9.73 0.38
C LYS A 150 -18.32 -10.89 1.21
N LYS A 151 -19.37 -10.59 1.99
CA LYS A 151 -20.21 -11.61 2.63
C LYS A 151 -21.01 -12.34 1.56
#